data_AF-A0A1H8M0N6-F1
#
_entry.id   AF-A0A1H8M0N6-F1
#
_cell.length_a   1.000
_cell.length_b   1.000
_cell.length_c   1.000
_cell.angle_alpha   90.00
_cell.angle_beta   90.00
_cell.angle_gamma   90.00
#
_symmetry.space_group_name_H-M   'P 1'
#
loop_
_entity.id
_entity.type
_entity.pdbx_description
1 polymer ?
#
loop_
_entity_poly.entity_id
_entity_poly.type
_entity_poly.pdbx_seq_one_letter_code
_entity_poly.pdbx_strand_id
1 'polypeptide(L)'
;MKKVVDRHTVAHLWANKAQSEARTARGNFFFNDDRIWSYGSHFLIAYHTHNDRGQHAVVITRSRYSNTTAEQVGIVRSASGHLKQLTVPEAGMDNRQLFEKWYDEITGIAGKLGNARKPEKYIAQIRGIMAEATAYVEFFGIEMPERMVEAGKIQSSEQFAAMLAKEAELTKTAFEKRRAAENKAHKSQLKDWRAFKTAYIKTRDGYDYLRFNHTTKRVQTSQRVEIPEAIAREFYNLVLQTIASGGCADCRISLMEKYEVAEINKDFIKVGCHKITLKEIRSFTRKLGW
;
A
#
# COMPACT_ATOMS: atom_id res chain seq x y z
N MET A 1 28.87 34.29 -20.41
CA MET A 1 29.55 33.29 -19.57
C MET A 1 29.62 31.95 -20.30
N LYS A 2 30.68 31.16 -20.07
CA LYS A 2 30.87 29.84 -20.71
C LYS A 2 29.95 28.81 -20.05
N LYS A 3 29.06 28.20 -20.84
CA LYS A 3 28.07 27.22 -20.33
C LYS A 3 28.58 25.78 -20.31
N VAL A 4 29.67 25.48 -21.04
CA VAL A 4 30.30 24.16 -21.09
C VAL A 4 31.64 24.20 -20.38
N VAL A 5 31.75 23.53 -19.23
CA VAL A 5 32.91 23.57 -18.33
C VAL A 5 33.22 22.17 -17.76
N ASP A 6 34.32 22.02 -17.01
CA ASP A 6 34.64 20.76 -16.35
C ASP A 6 33.72 20.49 -15.14
N ARG A 7 33.74 19.25 -14.62
CA ARG A 7 32.86 18.80 -13.53
C ARG A 7 33.01 19.63 -12.25
N HIS A 8 34.21 20.01 -11.86
CA HIS A 8 34.39 20.78 -10.63
C HIS A 8 33.83 22.19 -10.81
N THR A 9 34.11 22.81 -11.96
CA THR A 9 33.56 24.13 -12.29
C THR A 9 32.03 24.12 -12.35
N VAL A 10 31.39 23.09 -12.92
CA VAL A 10 29.91 22.96 -12.89
C VAL A 10 29.39 23.01 -11.44
N ALA A 11 29.98 22.22 -10.54
CA ALA A 11 29.53 22.14 -9.15
C ALA A 11 29.78 23.44 -8.36
N HIS A 12 30.92 24.10 -8.55
CA HIS A 12 31.23 25.37 -7.90
C HIS A 12 30.35 26.51 -8.39
N LEU A 13 30.06 26.57 -9.68
CA LEU A 13 29.16 27.58 -10.25
C LEU A 13 27.74 27.44 -9.70
N TRP A 14 27.24 26.21 -9.58
CA TRP A 14 25.96 25.92 -8.92
C TRP A 14 26.00 26.32 -7.45
N ALA A 15 26.96 25.83 -6.68
CA ALA A 15 27.01 26.05 -5.23
C ALA A 15 27.07 27.53 -4.84
N ASN A 16 27.76 28.35 -5.64
CA ASN A 16 27.87 29.80 -5.41
C ASN A 16 26.77 30.61 -6.11
N LYS A 17 25.81 29.96 -6.78
CA LYS A 17 24.79 30.61 -7.62
C LYS A 17 25.37 31.65 -8.59
N ALA A 18 26.54 31.36 -9.16
CA ALA A 18 27.29 32.31 -9.99
C ALA A 18 26.72 32.47 -11.42
N GLN A 19 25.94 31.50 -11.87
CA GLN A 19 25.18 31.55 -13.13
C GLN A 19 23.93 30.67 -13.01
N SER A 20 22.97 30.83 -13.92
CA SER A 20 21.73 30.05 -13.90
C SER A 20 21.86 28.65 -14.51
N GLU A 21 22.89 28.37 -15.33
CA GLU A 21 23.06 27.05 -15.92
C GLU A 21 24.52 26.75 -16.29
N ALA A 22 24.96 25.51 -16.13
CA ALA A 22 26.23 25.01 -16.66
C ALA A 22 26.15 23.50 -16.90
N ARG A 23 26.99 22.97 -17.80
CA ARG A 23 27.09 21.53 -18.06
C ARG A 23 28.50 21.09 -18.43
N THR A 24 28.75 19.80 -18.29
CA THR A 24 29.92 19.17 -18.91
C THR A 24 29.75 19.03 -20.42
N ALA A 25 30.86 18.79 -21.13
CA ALA A 25 30.85 18.58 -22.58
C ALA A 25 29.89 17.44 -23.00
N ARG A 26 29.89 16.34 -22.25
CA ARG A 26 29.00 15.17 -22.47
C ARG A 26 27.55 15.41 -22.02
N GLY A 27 27.25 16.50 -21.32
CA GLY A 27 25.91 16.81 -20.82
C GLY A 27 25.40 15.89 -19.70
N ASN A 28 26.23 14.99 -19.18
CA ASN A 28 25.86 14.03 -18.13
C ASN A 28 26.01 14.57 -16.70
N PHE A 29 26.41 15.83 -16.55
CA PHE A 29 26.49 16.53 -15.28
C PHE A 29 26.24 18.01 -15.54
N PHE A 30 25.17 18.53 -14.97
CA PHE A 30 24.67 19.86 -15.29
C PHE A 30 23.78 20.39 -14.18
N PHE A 31 23.59 21.70 -14.15
CA PHE A 31 22.62 22.35 -13.29
C PHE A 31 21.85 23.41 -14.08
N ASN A 32 20.63 23.67 -13.63
CA ASN A 32 19.73 24.72 -14.09
C ASN A 32 19.07 25.28 -12.83
N ASP A 33 19.21 26.58 -12.65
CA ASP A 33 18.81 27.34 -11.48
C ASP A 33 19.29 26.67 -10.19
N ASP A 34 18.36 26.33 -9.30
CA ASP A 34 18.66 25.81 -7.98
C ASP A 34 19.06 24.33 -7.94
N ARG A 35 19.00 23.61 -9.06
CA ARG A 35 19.06 22.14 -9.08
C ARG A 35 20.23 21.62 -9.92
N ILE A 36 20.91 20.58 -9.43
CA ILE A 36 22.05 19.94 -10.09
C ILE A 36 21.83 18.42 -10.24
N TRP A 37 22.11 17.88 -11.43
CA TRP A 37 21.74 16.53 -11.84
C TRP A 37 22.91 15.71 -12.41
N SER A 38 22.73 14.38 -12.42
CA SER A 38 23.60 13.39 -13.07
C SER A 38 22.84 12.61 -14.15
N TYR A 39 23.47 12.32 -15.29
CA TYR A 39 22.94 11.43 -16.36
C TYR A 39 21.53 11.76 -16.90
N GLY A 40 20.97 12.92 -16.59
CA GLY A 40 19.65 13.36 -17.02
C GLY A 40 18.82 13.87 -15.85
N SER A 41 17.58 14.26 -16.12
CA SER A 41 16.68 14.83 -15.11
C SER A 41 16.15 13.82 -14.08
N HIS A 42 16.40 12.52 -14.28
CA HIS A 42 15.93 11.45 -13.38
C HIS A 42 16.76 11.31 -12.10
N PHE A 43 18.02 11.78 -12.09
CA PHE A 43 18.89 11.70 -10.91
C PHE A 43 19.28 13.11 -10.44
N LEU A 44 18.44 13.68 -9.59
CA LEU A 44 18.72 14.94 -8.89
C LEU A 44 19.77 14.67 -7.80
N ILE A 45 20.92 15.34 -7.90
CA ILE A 45 21.98 15.24 -6.88
C ILE A 45 21.65 16.14 -5.71
N ALA A 46 21.37 17.41 -5.99
CA ALA A 46 21.13 18.39 -4.95
C ALA A 46 20.28 19.57 -5.44
N TYR A 47 19.70 20.29 -4.48
CA TYR A 47 19.03 21.55 -4.76
C TYR A 47 19.18 22.56 -3.61
N HIS A 48 19.20 23.85 -3.96
CA HIS A 48 19.10 24.93 -2.98
C HIS A 48 17.67 25.04 -2.45
N THR A 49 17.54 25.33 -1.16
CA THR A 49 16.24 25.49 -0.50
C THR A 49 16.32 26.54 0.61
N HIS A 50 15.16 27.05 1.00
CA HIS A 50 14.98 27.94 2.14
C HIS A 50 13.86 27.41 3.02
N ASN A 51 13.97 27.60 4.33
CA ASN A 51 12.85 27.36 5.24
C ASN A 51 12.01 28.63 5.44
N ASP A 52 10.91 28.52 6.18
CA ASP A 52 10.00 29.64 6.48
C ASP A 52 10.66 30.78 7.26
N ARG A 53 11.83 30.52 7.88
CA ARG A 53 12.65 31.51 8.58
C ARG A 53 13.65 32.21 7.65
N GLY A 54 13.61 31.94 6.34
CA GLY A 54 14.55 32.48 5.36
C GLY A 54 15.96 31.91 5.44
N GLN A 55 16.20 30.86 6.23
CA GLN A 55 17.52 30.22 6.33
C GLN A 55 17.79 29.38 5.08
N HIS A 56 19.02 29.46 4.58
CA HIS A 56 19.45 28.77 3.36
C HIS A 56 20.10 27.42 3.67
N ALA A 57 19.80 26.41 2.86
CA ALA A 57 20.50 25.14 2.85
C ALA A 57 20.57 24.54 1.43
N VAL A 58 21.38 23.50 1.29
CA VAL A 58 21.34 22.59 0.15
C VAL A 58 20.91 21.20 0.60
N VAL A 59 19.92 20.63 -0.08
CA VAL A 59 19.52 19.24 0.12
C VAL A 59 20.32 18.38 -0.85
N ILE A 60 21.04 17.39 -0.34
CA ILE A 60 21.95 16.53 -1.12
C ILE A 60 21.53 15.07 -0.95
N THR A 61 21.43 14.33 -2.05
CA THR A 61 21.15 12.90 -2.02
C THR A 61 22.32 12.08 -1.43
N ARG A 62 21.98 11.00 -0.72
CA ARG A 62 22.90 9.91 -0.38
C ARG A 62 22.94 8.81 -1.44
N SER A 63 21.93 8.73 -2.31
CA SER A 63 21.84 7.73 -3.38
C SER A 63 23.06 7.78 -4.30
N ARG A 64 23.49 6.59 -4.74
CA ARG A 64 24.64 6.37 -5.63
C ARG A 64 24.24 5.28 -6.63
N TYR A 65 23.66 5.68 -7.76
CA TYR A 65 23.15 4.73 -8.77
C TYR A 65 24.27 4.04 -9.56
N SER A 66 25.40 4.72 -9.74
CA SER A 66 26.62 4.23 -10.41
C SER A 66 27.88 4.87 -9.83
N ASN A 67 29.06 4.33 -10.15
CA ASN A 67 30.35 4.91 -9.75
C ASN A 67 30.48 6.38 -10.17
N THR A 68 30.02 6.73 -11.37
CA THR A 68 30.06 8.12 -11.85
C THR A 68 29.10 9.03 -11.09
N THR A 69 27.89 8.56 -10.75
CA THR A 69 26.98 9.34 -9.90
C THR A 69 27.56 9.54 -8.50
N ALA A 70 28.22 8.51 -7.94
CA ALA A 70 28.86 8.59 -6.62
C ALA A 70 29.98 9.64 -6.61
N GLU A 71 30.81 9.66 -7.66
CA GLU A 71 31.84 10.67 -7.85
C GLU A 71 31.23 12.08 -7.93
N GLN A 72 30.21 12.27 -8.76
CA GLN A 72 29.55 13.57 -8.93
C GLN A 72 28.86 14.07 -7.65
N VAL A 73 28.19 13.18 -6.90
CA VAL A 73 27.64 13.51 -5.56
C VAL A 73 28.77 13.97 -4.62
N GLY A 74 29.92 13.31 -4.66
CA GLY A 74 31.11 13.73 -3.91
C GLY A 74 31.62 15.12 -4.30
N ILE A 75 31.69 15.40 -5.60
CA ILE A 75 32.09 16.71 -6.13
C ILE A 75 31.12 17.81 -5.67
N VAL A 76 29.81 17.58 -5.79
CA VAL A 76 28.78 18.54 -5.35
C VAL A 76 28.86 18.78 -3.85
N ARG A 77 29.03 17.72 -3.05
CA ARG A 77 29.18 17.81 -1.60
C ARG A 77 30.41 18.63 -1.21
N SER A 78 31.53 18.46 -1.90
CA SER A 78 32.74 19.25 -1.67
C SER A 78 32.54 20.73 -2.06
N ALA A 79 32.01 20.99 -3.26
CA ALA A 79 31.81 22.35 -3.78
C ALA A 79 30.85 23.18 -2.91
N SER A 80 29.84 22.54 -2.33
CA SER A 80 28.85 23.19 -1.44
C SER A 80 29.19 23.05 0.05
N GLY A 81 30.41 22.67 0.41
CA GLY A 81 30.81 22.43 1.82
C GLY A 81 30.74 23.67 2.72
N HIS A 82 30.73 24.87 2.13
CA HIS A 82 30.56 26.15 2.84
C HIS A 82 29.09 26.47 3.18
N LEU A 83 28.14 25.70 2.66
CA LEU A 83 26.70 25.87 2.90
C LEU A 83 26.21 24.87 3.95
N LYS A 84 25.05 25.17 4.56
CA LYS A 84 24.35 24.16 5.37
C LYS A 84 23.88 23.02 4.45
N GLN A 85 24.37 21.81 4.69
CA GLN A 85 23.99 20.63 3.92
C GLN A 85 22.99 19.77 4.69
N LEU A 86 21.91 19.39 4.04
CA LEU A 86 20.93 18.41 4.53
C LEU A 86 21.06 17.15 3.66
N THR A 87 21.47 16.05 4.26
CA THR A 87 21.56 14.77 3.52
C THR A 87 20.23 14.04 3.60
N VAL A 88 19.73 13.59 2.45
CA VAL A 88 18.48 12.82 2.32
C VAL A 88 18.71 11.55 1.50
N PRO A 89 17.88 10.50 1.60
CA PRO A 89 18.05 9.28 0.82
C PRO A 89 18.04 9.59 -0.68
N GLU A 90 17.09 10.41 -1.13
CA GLU A 90 16.95 10.80 -2.52
C GLU A 90 16.44 12.23 -2.63
N ALA A 91 17.14 13.08 -3.39
CA ALA A 91 16.73 14.45 -3.56
C ALA A 91 15.54 14.52 -4.53
N GLY A 92 14.58 15.42 -4.25
CA GLY A 92 13.39 15.62 -5.08
C GLY A 92 12.17 14.81 -4.66
N MET A 93 12.30 13.95 -3.65
CA MET A 93 11.17 13.29 -2.99
C MET A 93 10.43 14.23 -2.04
N ASP A 94 9.12 13.99 -1.88
CA ASP A 94 8.33 14.66 -0.85
C ASP A 94 8.63 14.12 0.56
N ASN A 95 8.18 14.83 1.60
CA ASN A 95 8.44 14.46 2.99
C ASN A 95 7.99 13.03 3.32
N ARG A 96 6.84 12.60 2.81
CA ARG A 96 6.32 11.26 3.08
C ARG A 96 7.27 10.21 2.49
N GLN A 97 7.63 10.35 1.22
CA GLN A 97 8.56 9.45 0.55
C GLN A 97 9.93 9.40 1.22
N LEU A 98 10.43 10.55 1.70
CA LEU A 98 11.69 10.64 2.44
C LEU A 98 11.62 9.85 3.75
N PHE A 99 10.57 10.03 4.54
CA PHE A 99 10.39 9.30 5.81
C PHE A 99 10.18 7.79 5.60
N GLU A 100 9.45 7.38 4.57
CA GLU A 100 9.35 5.97 4.19
C GLU A 100 10.73 5.38 3.89
N LYS A 101 11.55 6.05 3.07
CA LYS A 101 12.89 5.57 2.73
C LYS A 101 13.83 5.50 3.92
N TRP A 102 13.87 6.52 4.78
CA TRP A 102 14.67 6.47 6.00
C TRP A 102 14.25 5.31 6.90
N TYR A 103 12.94 5.11 7.07
CA TYR A 103 12.41 4.02 7.87
C TYR A 103 12.78 2.64 7.27
N ASP A 104 12.63 2.45 5.96
CA ASP A 104 12.99 1.21 5.27
C ASP A 104 14.49 0.88 5.42
N GLU A 105 15.35 1.90 5.38
CA GLU A 105 16.77 1.70 5.62
C GLU A 105 17.08 1.34 7.07
N ILE A 106 16.46 2.03 8.04
CA ILE A 106 16.63 1.70 9.46
C ILE A 106 16.18 0.27 9.72
N THR A 107 15.00 -0.13 9.24
CA THR A 107 14.49 -1.50 9.43
C THR A 107 15.34 -2.54 8.70
N GLY A 108 15.82 -2.24 7.49
CA GLY A 108 16.75 -3.10 6.75
C GLY A 108 18.10 -3.27 7.45
N ILE A 109 18.57 -2.26 8.19
CA ILE A 109 19.76 -2.36 9.05
C ILE A 109 19.45 -3.12 10.33
N ALA A 110 18.35 -2.80 11.00
CA ALA A 110 17.92 -3.43 12.25
C ALA A 110 17.69 -4.94 12.09
N GLY A 111 17.16 -5.38 10.94
CA GLY A 111 17.01 -6.80 10.61
C GLY A 111 18.31 -7.60 10.59
N LYS A 112 19.46 -6.94 10.53
CA LYS A 112 20.78 -7.59 10.60
C LYS A 112 21.27 -7.81 12.03
N LEU A 113 20.65 -7.21 13.03
CA LEU A 113 21.08 -7.27 14.43
C LEU A 113 21.09 -8.70 14.99
N GLY A 114 20.07 -9.50 14.68
CA GLY A 114 19.94 -10.86 15.26
C GLY A 114 21.08 -11.82 14.91
N ASN A 115 21.78 -11.58 13.80
CA ASN A 115 22.92 -12.40 13.34
C ASN A 115 24.27 -11.66 13.45
N ALA A 116 24.28 -10.46 14.04
CA ALA A 116 25.43 -9.59 14.04
C ALA A 116 26.49 -10.04 15.05
N ARG A 117 27.71 -10.31 14.60
CA ARG A 117 28.87 -10.46 15.51
C ARG A 117 29.30 -9.16 16.17
N LYS A 118 28.95 -8.01 15.56
CA LYS A 118 29.27 -6.65 16.02
C LYS A 118 28.03 -5.75 15.87
N PRO A 119 27.02 -5.89 16.74
CA PRO A 119 25.76 -5.15 16.64
C PRO A 119 25.96 -3.63 16.71
N GLU A 120 27.01 -3.15 17.39
CA GLU A 120 27.35 -1.73 17.56
C GLU A 120 27.52 -1.02 16.21
N LYS A 121 28.02 -1.74 15.19
CA LYS A 121 28.15 -1.20 13.83
C LYS A 121 26.79 -0.84 13.24
N TYR A 122 25.80 -1.71 13.40
CA TYR A 122 24.45 -1.49 12.87
C TYR A 122 23.72 -0.42 13.66
N ILE A 123 23.89 -0.40 15.00
CA ILE A 123 23.35 0.67 15.85
C ILE A 123 23.94 2.03 15.45
N ALA A 124 25.25 2.12 15.18
CA ALA A 124 25.87 3.34 14.71
C ALA A 124 25.35 3.78 13.33
N GLN A 125 25.05 2.84 12.42
CA GLN A 125 24.42 3.14 11.14
C GLN A 125 23.00 3.69 11.31
N ILE A 126 22.19 3.08 12.18
CA ILE A 126 20.84 3.59 12.52
C ILE A 126 20.95 5.01 13.06
N ARG A 127 21.86 5.27 14.01
CA ARG A 127 22.09 6.61 14.56
C ARG A 127 22.50 7.63 13.50
N GLY A 128 23.31 7.22 12.52
CA GLY A 128 23.70 8.07 11.39
C GLY A 128 22.49 8.49 10.55
N ILE A 129 21.61 7.54 10.21
CA ILE A 129 20.37 7.81 9.47
C ILE A 129 19.43 8.72 10.29
N MET A 130 19.29 8.44 11.59
CA MET A 130 18.52 9.29 12.49
C MET A 130 19.03 10.73 12.51
N ALA A 131 20.36 10.93 12.56
CA ALA A 131 20.94 12.27 12.55
C ALA A 131 20.66 13.02 11.24
N GLU A 132 20.66 12.34 10.09
CA GLU A 132 20.28 12.93 8.80
C GLU A 132 18.82 13.42 8.83
N ALA A 133 17.89 12.56 9.26
CA ALA A 133 16.48 12.90 9.35
C ALA A 133 16.23 14.00 10.39
N THR A 134 16.88 13.94 11.56
CA THR A 134 16.78 14.97 12.59
C THR A 134 17.21 16.34 12.06
N ALA A 135 18.35 16.42 11.38
CA ALA A 135 18.82 17.68 10.79
C ALA A 135 17.84 18.23 9.75
N TYR A 136 17.19 17.35 8.97
CA TYR A 136 16.17 17.73 8.00
C TYR A 136 14.93 18.30 8.71
N VAL A 137 14.38 17.60 9.71
CA VAL A 137 13.17 18.05 10.40
C VAL A 137 13.39 19.34 11.19
N GLU A 138 14.55 19.49 11.84
CA GLU A 138 14.92 20.72 12.56
C GLU A 138 15.07 21.94 11.64
N PHE A 139 15.61 21.72 10.43
CA PHE A 139 15.75 22.78 9.45
C PHE A 139 14.39 23.27 8.96
N PHE A 140 13.51 22.34 8.58
CA PHE A 140 12.18 22.66 8.04
C PHE A 140 11.11 22.92 9.10
N GLY A 141 11.39 22.66 10.39
CA GLY A 141 10.41 22.83 11.47
C GLY A 141 9.23 21.86 11.36
N ILE A 142 9.45 20.67 10.79
CA ILE A 142 8.41 19.64 10.62
C ILE A 142 8.50 18.60 11.73
N GLU A 143 7.39 17.90 11.98
CA GLU A 143 7.35 16.84 12.98
C GLU A 143 7.93 15.52 12.43
N MET A 144 8.72 14.83 13.24
CA MET A 144 9.23 13.50 12.91
C MET A 144 8.09 12.47 13.11
N PRO A 145 7.78 11.62 12.12
CA PRO A 145 6.77 10.58 12.29
C PRO A 145 7.11 9.66 13.48
N GLU A 146 6.10 9.33 14.31
CA GLU A 146 6.27 8.50 15.52
C GLU A 146 6.98 7.17 15.23
N ARG A 147 6.58 6.47 14.15
CA ARG A 147 7.24 5.22 13.71
C ARG A 147 8.74 5.36 13.49
N MET A 148 9.18 6.54 13.03
CA MET A 148 10.58 6.82 12.76
C MET A 148 11.33 7.05 14.09
N VAL A 149 10.71 7.80 15.01
CA VAL A 149 11.22 7.96 16.38
C VAL A 149 11.37 6.62 17.10
N GLU A 150 10.41 5.70 16.93
CA GLU A 150 10.49 4.34 17.49
C GLU A 150 11.61 3.53 16.84
N ALA A 151 11.71 3.54 15.51
CA ALA A 151 12.75 2.84 14.78
C ALA A 151 14.18 3.34 15.15
N GLY A 152 14.33 4.65 15.42
CA GLY A 152 15.59 5.23 15.87
C GLY A 152 16.08 4.77 17.24
N LYS A 153 15.19 4.22 18.07
CA LYS A 153 15.52 3.73 19.42
C LYS A 153 16.04 2.29 19.42
N ILE A 154 16.05 1.61 18.27
CA ILE A 154 16.50 0.22 18.17
C ILE A 154 17.99 0.10 18.50
N GLN A 155 18.27 -0.70 19.51
CA GLN A 155 19.61 -1.06 19.99
C GLN A 155 19.84 -2.58 20.01
N SER A 156 18.81 -3.39 19.82
CA SER A 156 18.93 -4.86 19.84
C SER A 156 17.93 -5.55 18.93
N SER A 157 18.16 -6.83 18.66
CA SER A 157 17.23 -7.70 17.93
C SER A 157 15.87 -7.83 18.60
N GLU A 158 15.84 -7.84 19.94
CA GLU A 158 14.62 -7.98 20.72
C GLU A 158 13.74 -6.73 20.58
N GLN A 159 14.36 -5.54 20.63
CA GLN A 159 13.65 -4.27 20.40
C GLN A 159 13.10 -4.20 18.97
N PHE A 160 13.87 -4.65 17.98
CA PHE A 160 13.40 -4.70 16.60
C PHE A 160 12.22 -5.68 16.43
N ALA A 161 12.31 -6.88 17.01
CA ALA A 161 11.23 -7.86 16.97
C ALA A 161 9.95 -7.35 17.68
N ALA A 162 10.09 -6.66 18.81
CA ALA A 162 8.97 -6.05 19.53
C ALA A 162 8.27 -4.97 18.69
N MET A 163 9.04 -4.14 17.98
CA MET A 163 8.49 -3.14 17.05
C MET A 163 7.70 -3.79 15.92
N LEU A 164 8.26 -4.82 15.26
CA LEU A 164 7.55 -5.55 14.19
C LEU A 164 6.27 -6.21 14.70
N ALA A 165 6.30 -6.79 15.91
CA ALA A 165 5.10 -7.37 16.53
C ALA A 165 4.03 -6.30 16.81
N LYS A 166 4.42 -5.12 17.31
CA LYS A 166 3.51 -3.99 17.53
C LYS A 166 2.86 -3.54 16.22
N GLU A 167 3.63 -3.38 15.14
CA GLU A 167 3.10 -2.99 13.83
C GLU A 167 2.17 -4.04 13.22
N ALA A 168 2.51 -5.32 13.36
CA ALA A 168 1.66 -6.42 12.94
C ALA A 168 0.32 -6.42 13.69
N GLU A 169 0.34 -6.19 15.00
CA GLU A 169 -0.87 -6.13 15.82
C GLU A 169 -1.72 -4.91 15.50
N LEU A 170 -1.11 -3.73 15.26
CA LEU A 170 -1.83 -2.54 14.79
C LEU A 170 -2.51 -2.78 13.44
N THR A 171 -1.80 -3.41 12.49
CA THR A 171 -2.32 -3.76 11.17
C THR A 171 -3.49 -4.73 11.28
N LYS A 172 -3.34 -5.77 12.11
CA LYS A 172 -4.39 -6.75 12.39
C LYS A 172 -5.62 -6.11 13.04
N THR A 173 -5.42 -5.27 14.06
CA THR A 173 -6.48 -4.54 14.76
C THR A 173 -7.23 -3.62 13.80
N ALA A 174 -6.51 -2.87 12.95
CA ALA A 174 -7.11 -2.01 11.94
C ALA A 174 -7.94 -2.82 10.91
N PHE A 175 -7.42 -3.97 10.47
CA PHE A 175 -8.12 -4.88 9.59
C PHE A 175 -9.40 -5.44 10.25
N GLU A 176 -9.33 -5.89 11.50
CA GLU A 176 -10.47 -6.40 12.26
C GLU A 176 -11.54 -5.33 12.47
N LYS A 177 -11.15 -4.11 12.84
CA LYS A 177 -12.05 -2.96 12.99
C LYS A 177 -12.74 -2.63 11.67
N ARG A 178 -12.00 -2.61 10.57
CA ARG A 178 -12.55 -2.43 9.22
C ARG A 178 -13.55 -3.54 8.90
N ARG A 179 -13.17 -4.80 9.06
CA ARG A 179 -14.05 -5.96 8.81
C ARG A 179 -15.32 -5.91 9.66
N ALA A 180 -15.23 -5.52 10.93
CA ALA A 180 -16.38 -5.37 11.82
C ALA A 180 -17.34 -4.26 11.33
N ALA A 181 -16.81 -3.10 10.92
CA ALA A 181 -17.59 -2.02 10.35
C ALA A 181 -18.27 -2.43 9.04
N GLU A 182 -17.54 -3.12 8.17
CA GLU A 182 -18.07 -3.64 6.91
C GLU A 182 -19.17 -4.69 7.14
N ASN A 183 -19.01 -5.59 8.11
CA ASN A 183 -20.03 -6.56 8.51
C ASN A 183 -21.29 -5.88 9.06
N LYS A 184 -21.14 -4.81 9.85
CA LYS A 184 -22.29 -4.03 10.36
C LYS A 184 -23.05 -3.36 9.21
N ALA A 185 -22.34 -2.76 8.27
CA ALA A 185 -22.93 -2.17 7.07
C ALA A 185 -23.65 -3.21 6.22
N HIS A 186 -23.02 -4.37 5.97
CA HIS A 186 -23.61 -5.50 5.23
C HIS A 186 -24.92 -5.97 5.86
N LYS A 187 -24.96 -6.13 7.19
CA LYS A 187 -26.19 -6.50 7.91
C LYS A 187 -27.33 -5.49 7.70
N SER A 188 -27.03 -4.19 7.67
CA SER A 188 -28.04 -3.16 7.39
C SER A 188 -28.52 -3.24 5.95
N GLN A 189 -27.60 -3.33 4.99
CA GLN A 189 -27.92 -3.44 3.56
C GLN A 189 -28.75 -4.69 3.24
N LEU A 190 -28.44 -5.83 3.87
CA LEU A 190 -29.21 -7.05 3.72
C LEU A 190 -30.65 -6.90 4.22
N LYS A 191 -30.88 -6.13 5.30
CA LYS A 191 -32.24 -5.84 5.78
C LYS A 191 -33.02 -5.01 4.76
N ASP A 192 -32.42 -3.93 4.25
CA ASP A 192 -33.06 -3.07 3.26
C ASP A 192 -33.34 -3.83 1.95
N TRP A 193 -32.41 -4.71 1.55
CA TRP A 193 -32.62 -5.61 0.43
C TRP A 193 -33.75 -6.60 0.70
N ARG A 194 -33.80 -7.28 1.85
CA ARG A 194 -34.94 -8.17 2.15
C ARG A 194 -36.29 -7.43 2.20
N ALA A 195 -36.28 -6.13 2.51
CA ALA A 195 -37.44 -5.25 2.49
C ALA A 195 -37.75 -4.62 1.11
N PHE A 196 -37.11 -5.11 0.03
CA PHE A 196 -37.29 -4.61 -1.34
C PHE A 196 -36.94 -3.13 -1.57
N LYS A 197 -36.22 -2.47 -0.66
CA LYS A 197 -35.78 -1.08 -0.83
C LYS A 197 -34.66 -0.93 -1.86
N THR A 198 -33.88 -1.99 -2.07
CA THR A 198 -32.81 -2.04 -3.09
C THR A 198 -32.92 -3.33 -3.89
N ALA A 199 -32.52 -3.31 -5.15
CA ALA A 199 -32.52 -4.51 -6.01
C ALA A 199 -31.26 -5.39 -5.82
N TYR A 200 -30.20 -4.84 -5.25
CA TYR A 200 -28.86 -5.46 -5.19
C TYR A 200 -28.15 -5.13 -3.90
N ILE A 201 -27.32 -6.07 -3.43
CA ILE A 201 -26.32 -5.84 -2.39
C ILE A 201 -25.00 -6.45 -2.81
N LYS A 202 -23.90 -5.76 -2.51
CA LYS A 202 -22.57 -6.34 -2.63
C LYS A 202 -22.34 -7.28 -1.44
N THR A 203 -22.27 -8.57 -1.71
CA THR A 203 -22.03 -9.60 -0.69
C THR A 203 -20.55 -9.56 -0.28
N ARG A 204 -20.29 -9.32 1.01
CA ARG A 204 -18.92 -9.15 1.55
C ARG A 204 -18.40 -10.37 2.31
N ASP A 205 -19.31 -11.26 2.66
CA ASP A 205 -19.06 -12.53 3.33
C ASP A 205 -18.92 -13.70 2.34
N GLY A 206 -18.97 -13.43 1.03
CA GLY A 206 -18.80 -14.41 -0.03
C GLY A 206 -20.02 -15.30 -0.27
N TYR A 207 -21.18 -14.95 0.30
CA TYR A 207 -22.43 -15.70 0.13
C TYR A 207 -23.56 -14.82 -0.41
N ASP A 208 -24.40 -15.43 -1.22
CA ASP A 208 -25.60 -14.84 -1.77
C ASP A 208 -26.83 -15.18 -0.96
N TYR A 209 -27.82 -14.29 -1.07
CA TYR A 209 -29.02 -14.29 -0.27
C TYR A 209 -30.26 -14.39 -1.15
N LEU A 210 -31.33 -14.93 -0.57
CA LEU A 210 -32.59 -15.16 -1.27
C LEU A 210 -33.71 -14.31 -0.65
N ARG A 211 -34.61 -13.82 -1.50
CA ARG A 211 -35.91 -13.24 -1.10
C ARG A 211 -36.98 -13.63 -2.09
N PHE A 212 -38.24 -13.64 -1.67
CA PHE A 212 -39.36 -14.03 -2.51
C PHE A 212 -40.28 -12.84 -2.78
N ASN A 213 -40.52 -12.55 -4.06
CA ASN A 213 -41.44 -11.51 -4.48
C ASN A 213 -42.83 -12.13 -4.68
N HIS A 214 -43.76 -11.84 -3.77
CA HIS A 214 -45.13 -12.37 -3.82
C HIS A 214 -45.95 -11.85 -5.00
N THR A 215 -45.64 -10.64 -5.51
CA THR A 215 -46.35 -10.03 -6.64
C THR A 215 -45.94 -10.68 -7.96
N THR A 216 -44.65 -10.90 -8.18
CA THR A 216 -44.14 -11.49 -9.43
C THR A 216 -43.98 -13.00 -9.39
N LYS A 217 -44.18 -13.63 -8.22
CA LYS A 217 -43.98 -15.07 -7.98
C LYS A 217 -42.59 -15.55 -8.38
N ARG A 218 -41.57 -14.79 -7.97
CA ARG A 218 -40.16 -15.04 -8.29
C ARG A 218 -39.28 -15.04 -7.04
N VAL A 219 -38.33 -15.98 -7.01
CA VAL A 219 -37.19 -15.97 -6.09
C VAL A 219 -36.13 -15.04 -6.66
N GLN A 220 -35.67 -14.07 -5.87
CA GLN A 220 -34.63 -13.13 -6.25
C GLN A 220 -33.34 -13.39 -5.46
N THR A 221 -32.19 -13.31 -6.13
CA THR A 221 -30.87 -13.37 -5.50
C THR A 221 -30.32 -11.97 -5.21
N SER A 222 -29.39 -11.87 -4.26
CA SER A 222 -28.66 -10.63 -3.95
C SER A 222 -27.94 -9.99 -5.14
N GLN A 223 -27.67 -10.76 -6.20
CA GLN A 223 -27.05 -10.27 -7.44
C GLN A 223 -28.04 -10.10 -8.61
N ARG A 224 -29.33 -9.90 -8.32
CA ARG A 224 -30.39 -9.57 -9.31
C ARG A 224 -30.80 -10.71 -10.25
N VAL A 225 -30.48 -11.96 -9.94
CA VAL A 225 -31.04 -13.10 -10.68
C VAL A 225 -32.45 -13.36 -10.18
N GLU A 226 -33.40 -13.55 -11.09
CA GLU A 226 -34.79 -13.88 -10.75
C GLU A 226 -35.20 -15.23 -11.33
N ILE A 227 -35.68 -16.11 -10.46
CA ILE A 227 -36.06 -17.48 -10.78
C ILE A 227 -37.57 -17.63 -10.55
N PRO A 228 -38.36 -18.08 -11.54
CA PRO A 228 -39.77 -18.41 -11.33
C PRO A 228 -39.98 -19.38 -10.17
N GLU A 229 -41.06 -19.20 -9.39
CA GLU A 229 -41.37 -20.03 -8.22
C GLU A 229 -41.35 -21.53 -8.51
N ALA A 230 -42.01 -21.96 -9.60
CA ALA A 230 -42.07 -23.37 -10.00
C ALA A 230 -40.68 -23.97 -10.22
N ILE A 231 -39.83 -23.28 -10.98
CA ILE A 231 -38.45 -23.71 -11.26
C ILE A 231 -37.61 -23.74 -9.98
N ALA A 232 -37.77 -22.75 -9.09
CA ALA A 232 -37.04 -22.72 -7.83
C ALA A 232 -37.42 -23.87 -6.89
N ARG A 233 -38.71 -24.28 -6.88
CA ARG A 233 -39.19 -25.44 -6.11
C ARG A 233 -38.63 -26.75 -6.64
N GLU A 234 -38.69 -26.95 -7.96
CA GLU A 234 -38.10 -28.14 -8.60
C GLU A 234 -36.60 -28.23 -8.33
N PHE A 235 -35.90 -27.10 -8.47
CA PHE A 235 -34.48 -27.03 -8.18
C PHE A 235 -34.15 -27.30 -6.71
N TYR A 236 -34.99 -26.85 -5.78
CA TYR A 236 -34.82 -27.17 -4.36
C TYR A 236 -34.90 -28.68 -4.08
N ASN A 237 -35.88 -29.36 -4.68
CA ASN A 237 -36.02 -30.81 -4.56
C ASN A 237 -34.80 -31.55 -5.11
N LEU A 238 -34.29 -31.11 -6.28
CA LEU A 238 -33.06 -31.63 -6.85
C LEU A 238 -31.88 -31.46 -5.88
N VAL A 239 -31.71 -30.26 -5.31
CA VAL A 239 -30.65 -29.99 -4.32
C VAL A 239 -30.75 -30.95 -3.14
N LEU A 240 -31.95 -31.18 -2.59
CA LEU A 240 -32.14 -32.13 -1.48
C LEU A 240 -31.79 -33.57 -1.86
N GLN A 241 -32.20 -34.03 -3.03
CA GLN A 241 -31.87 -35.37 -3.55
C GLN A 241 -30.36 -35.52 -3.74
N THR A 242 -29.71 -34.54 -4.36
CA THR A 242 -28.26 -34.55 -4.56
C THR A 242 -27.50 -34.60 -3.24
N ILE A 243 -27.93 -33.85 -2.22
CA ILE A 243 -27.33 -33.90 -0.88
C ILE A 243 -27.54 -35.30 -0.24
N ALA A 244 -28.72 -35.88 -0.38
CA ALA A 244 -29.01 -37.23 0.13
C ALA A 244 -28.13 -38.30 -0.52
N SER A 245 -27.76 -38.11 -1.79
CA SER A 245 -26.82 -38.97 -2.54
C SER A 245 -25.33 -38.66 -2.27
N GLY A 246 -25.01 -37.75 -1.34
CA GLY A 246 -23.63 -37.44 -0.95
C GLY A 246 -23.07 -36.12 -1.50
N GLY A 247 -23.86 -35.36 -2.26
CA GLY A 247 -23.43 -34.11 -2.91
C GLY A 247 -22.82 -34.35 -4.31
N CYS A 248 -22.39 -33.26 -4.94
CA CYS A 248 -21.68 -33.29 -6.22
C CYS A 248 -20.65 -32.18 -6.31
N ALA A 249 -19.52 -32.49 -6.95
CA ALA A 249 -18.57 -31.55 -7.52
C ALA A 249 -18.60 -31.79 -9.04
N ASP A 250 -18.79 -30.74 -9.84
CA ASP A 250 -19.14 -30.83 -11.27
C ASP A 250 -20.46 -31.59 -11.50
N CYS A 251 -21.56 -30.94 -11.13
CA CYS A 251 -22.87 -31.58 -11.08
C CYS A 251 -23.49 -31.84 -12.46
N ARG A 252 -22.92 -31.26 -13.54
CA ARG A 252 -23.45 -31.31 -14.93
C ARG A 252 -24.94 -31.01 -15.04
N ILE A 253 -25.43 -30.18 -14.13
CA ILE A 253 -26.83 -29.72 -14.04
C ILE A 253 -26.83 -28.24 -14.40
N SER A 254 -27.88 -27.78 -15.06
CA SER A 254 -28.11 -26.35 -15.28
C SER A 254 -29.44 -25.91 -14.67
N LEU A 255 -29.43 -24.74 -14.03
CA LEU A 255 -30.62 -24.04 -13.58
C LEU A 255 -31.12 -23.14 -14.72
N MET A 256 -32.41 -23.25 -15.06
CA MET A 256 -33.06 -22.49 -16.13
C MET A 256 -32.36 -22.63 -17.49
N GLU A 257 -31.67 -23.75 -17.73
CA GLU A 257 -30.86 -24.03 -18.94
C GLU A 257 -29.77 -22.98 -19.20
N LYS A 258 -29.42 -22.17 -18.21
CA LYS A 258 -28.53 -21.00 -18.36
C LYS A 258 -27.39 -20.98 -17.35
N TYR A 259 -27.65 -21.41 -16.13
CA TYR A 259 -26.68 -21.29 -15.04
C TYR A 259 -26.19 -22.67 -14.60
N GLU A 260 -24.92 -22.95 -14.86
CA GLU A 260 -24.29 -24.20 -14.47
C GLU A 260 -24.21 -24.34 -12.94
N VAL A 261 -24.54 -25.53 -12.45
CA VAL A 261 -24.41 -25.91 -11.05
C VAL A 261 -23.05 -26.57 -10.86
N ALA A 262 -22.10 -25.81 -10.31
CA ALA A 262 -20.73 -26.26 -10.15
C ALA A 262 -20.56 -27.21 -8.95
N GLU A 263 -21.31 -26.98 -7.86
CA GLU A 263 -21.14 -27.72 -6.62
C GLU A 263 -22.41 -27.72 -5.78
N ILE A 264 -22.76 -28.87 -5.21
CA ILE A 264 -23.78 -29.02 -4.16
C ILE A 264 -23.17 -29.86 -3.04
N ASN A 265 -23.04 -29.30 -1.86
CA ASN A 265 -22.56 -30.02 -0.68
C ASN A 265 -23.43 -29.69 0.55
N LYS A 266 -23.04 -30.19 1.73
CA LYS A 266 -23.79 -30.02 2.98
C LYS A 266 -23.79 -28.57 3.50
N ASP A 267 -22.89 -27.72 3.02
CA ASP A 267 -22.70 -26.35 3.50
C ASP A 267 -23.31 -25.32 2.55
N PHE A 268 -23.14 -25.49 1.23
CA PHE A 268 -23.59 -24.54 0.21
C PHE A 268 -23.88 -25.19 -1.15
N ILE A 269 -24.53 -24.41 -2.01
CA ILE A 269 -24.59 -24.63 -3.45
C ILE A 269 -23.82 -23.53 -4.18
N LYS A 270 -23.20 -23.87 -5.30
CA LYS A 270 -22.55 -22.92 -6.21
C LYS A 270 -23.18 -23.03 -7.60
N VAL A 271 -23.81 -21.95 -8.04
CA VAL A 271 -24.53 -21.87 -9.33
C VAL A 271 -24.04 -20.64 -10.08
N GLY A 272 -23.32 -20.85 -11.18
CA GLY A 272 -22.60 -19.78 -11.88
C GLY A 272 -21.70 -18.97 -10.93
N CYS A 273 -21.92 -17.65 -10.88
CA CYS A 273 -21.21 -16.74 -9.98
C CYS A 273 -21.77 -16.67 -8.55
N HIS A 274 -22.82 -17.42 -8.24
CA HIS A 274 -23.49 -17.36 -6.94
C HIS A 274 -23.05 -18.49 -6.02
N LYS A 275 -22.91 -18.17 -4.73
CA LYS A 275 -22.65 -19.16 -3.68
C LYS A 275 -23.66 -18.98 -2.56
N ILE A 276 -24.60 -19.91 -2.38
CA ILE A 276 -25.69 -19.78 -1.40
C ILE A 276 -25.57 -20.89 -0.36
N THR A 277 -25.57 -20.53 0.92
CA THR A 277 -25.51 -21.53 2.00
C THR A 277 -26.78 -22.36 2.07
N LEU A 278 -26.66 -23.65 2.42
CA LEU A 278 -27.85 -24.47 2.70
C LEU A 278 -28.65 -23.93 3.88
N LYS A 279 -28.00 -23.27 4.84
CA LYS A 279 -28.67 -22.60 5.95
C LYS A 279 -29.62 -21.50 5.46
N GLU A 280 -29.18 -20.68 4.51
CA GLU A 280 -30.02 -19.65 3.88
C GLU A 280 -31.17 -20.30 3.11
N ILE A 281 -30.89 -21.31 2.27
CA ILE A 281 -31.91 -22.02 1.48
C ILE A 281 -32.98 -22.61 2.39
N ARG A 282 -32.60 -23.39 3.42
CA ARG A 282 -33.55 -23.98 4.37
C ARG A 282 -34.36 -22.94 5.13
N SER A 283 -33.72 -21.85 5.57
CA SER A 283 -34.44 -20.76 6.22
C SER A 283 -35.42 -20.06 5.28
N PHE A 284 -35.09 -19.99 3.99
CA PHE A 284 -35.91 -19.38 2.95
C PHE A 284 -37.12 -20.27 2.61
N THR A 285 -36.89 -21.55 2.27
CA THR A 285 -37.94 -22.50 1.88
C THR A 285 -38.92 -22.77 3.00
N ARG A 286 -38.44 -22.89 4.25
CA ARG A 286 -39.30 -23.03 5.43
C ARG A 286 -40.32 -21.89 5.59
N LYS A 287 -39.96 -20.65 5.23
CA LYS A 287 -40.89 -19.50 5.31
C LYS A 287 -41.97 -19.53 4.23
N LEU A 288 -41.72 -20.25 3.13
CA LEU A 288 -42.64 -20.40 2.01
C LEU A 288 -43.46 -21.69 2.08
N GLY A 289 -43.22 -22.55 3.07
CA GLY A 289 -43.90 -23.84 3.21
C GLY A 289 -43.54 -24.82 2.09
N TRP A 290 -42.29 -24.79 1.63
CA TRP A 290 -41.74 -25.75 0.67
C TRP A 290 -41.04 -26.89 1.38
#